data_AF-A0A0B7BAT7-F1
#
_entry.id   AF-A0A0B7BAT7-F1
#
_cell.length_a   1.000
_cell.length_b   1.000
_cell.length_c   1.000
_cell.angle_alpha   90.00
_cell.angle_beta   90.00
_cell.angle_gamma   90.00
#
_symmetry.space_group_name_H-M   'P 1'
#
loop_
_entity.id
_entity.type
_entity.pdbx_description
1 polymer ?
#
loop_
_entity_poly.entity_id
_entity_poly.type
_entity_poly.pdbx_seq_one_letter_code
_entity_poly.pdbx_strand_id
1 'polypeptide(L)' 'MIKELYPNEAWIQIYTDGSATRAVRNRGAGVHVRYPDQTNESIRTPTGKFCSNYLAEVQALN' A
#
# COMPACT_ATOMS: atom_id res chain seq x y z
N MET A 1 6.68 -5.18 -22.21
CA MET A 1 6.29 -4.24 -21.12
C MET A 1 5.81 -5.00 -19.88
N ILE A 2 5.85 -4.40 -18.69
CA ILE A 2 5.44 -5.09 -17.44
C ILE A 2 4.00 -5.64 -17.52
N LYS A 3 3.11 -4.95 -18.24
CA LYS A 3 1.71 -5.36 -18.47
C LYS A 3 1.55 -6.55 -19.42
N GLU A 4 2.56 -6.85 -20.25
CA GLU A 4 2.54 -8.05 -21.10
C GLU A 4 2.94 -9.29 -20.31
N LEU A 5 3.83 -9.13 -19.32
CA LEU A 5 4.27 -10.21 -18.43
C LEU A 5 3.29 -10.44 -17.28
N TYR A 6 2.63 -9.38 -16.81
CA TYR A 6 1.69 -9.38 -15.68
C TYR A 6 0.41 -8.63 -16.08
N PRO A 7 -0.46 -9.23 -16.91
CA PRO A 7 -1.70 -8.59 -17.34
C PRO A 7 -2.66 -8.41 -16.17
N ASN A 8 -3.39 -7.29 -16.17
CA ASN A 8 -4.30 -6.92 -15.07
C ASN A 8 -5.43 -7.94 -14.92
N GLU A 9 -5.84 -8.59 -16.02
CA GLU A 9 -6.93 -9.55 -16.11
C GLU A 9 -6.55 -10.94 -15.57
N ALA A 10 -5.28 -11.19 -15.26
CA ALA A 10 -4.81 -12.48 -14.75
C ALA A 10 -4.20 -12.39 -13.34
N TRP A 11 -3.88 -11.18 -12.86
CA TRP A 11 -3.14 -10.98 -11.61
C TRP A 11 -3.87 -10.03 -10.67
N ILE A 12 -3.90 -10.38 -9.39
CA ILE A 12 -4.23 -9.42 -8.33
C ILE A 12 -3.04 -8.47 -8.16
N GLN A 13 -3.30 -7.17 -8.27
CA GLN A 13 -2.27 -6.15 -8.13
C GLN A 13 -2.43 -5.46 -6.78
N ILE A 14 -1.41 -5.57 -5.95
CA ILE A 14 -1.39 -4.96 -4.61
C ILE A 14 -0.38 -3.81 -4.63
N TYR A 15 -0.85 -2.62 -4.29
CA TYR A 15 -0.04 -1.41 -4.17
C TYR A 15 -0.06 -0.97 -2.70
N THR A 16 1.11 -0.90 -2.09
CA THR A 16 1.27 -0.48 -0.70
C THR A 16 1.93 0.88 -0.65
N ASP A 17 1.58 1.67 0.37
CA ASP A 17 2.26 2.93 0.65
C ASP A 17 2.22 3.25 2.15
N GLY A 18 3.31 3.81 2.63
CA GLY A 18 3.55 4.11 4.03
C GLY A 18 4.10 5.52 4.19
N SER A 19 3.32 6.39 4.82
CA SER A 19 3.70 7.79 4.99
C SER A 19 3.86 8.19 6.46
N ALA A 20 4.75 9.15 6.70
CA ALA A 20 4.90 9.83 7.97
C ALA A 20 5.17 11.31 7.74
N THR A 21 4.54 12.16 8.56
CA THR A 21 4.77 13.61 8.54
C THR A 21 6.22 13.90 8.90
N ARG A 22 6.95 14.58 8.00
CA ARG A 22 8.39 14.86 8.13
C ARG A 22 9.22 13.60 8.38
N ALA A 23 8.74 12.45 7.89
CA ALA A 23 9.35 11.13 8.09
C ALA A 23 9.51 10.68 9.55
N VAL A 24 8.87 11.33 10.55
CA VAL A 24 9.11 11.02 11.99
C VAL A 24 7.84 10.93 12.85
N ARG A 25 6.66 11.36 12.37
CA ARG A 25 5.44 11.40 13.19
C ARG A 25 4.16 11.24 12.37
N ASN A 26 3.05 10.95 13.03
CA ASN A 26 1.71 10.80 12.44
C ASN A 26 1.74 9.85 11.22
N ARG A 27 1.98 8.57 11.51
CA ARG A 27 2.17 7.52 10.52
C ARG A 27 0.83 7.02 9.99
N GLY A 28 0.75 6.80 8.68
CA GLY A 28 -0.36 6.11 8.04
C GLY A 28 0.18 5.04 7.09
N ALA A 29 -0.50 3.91 7.04
CA ALA A 29 -0.25 2.88 6.03
C ALA A 29 -1.53 2.67 5.21
N GLY A 30 -1.34 2.36 3.93
CA GLY A 30 -2.41 2.07 3.01
C GLY A 30 -2.07 0.92 2.07
N VAL A 31 -3.11 0.17 1.72
CA VAL A 31 -3.05 -0.86 0.69
C VAL A 31 -4.18 -0.60 -0.29
N HIS A 32 -3.88 -0.65 -1.58
CA HIS A 32 -4.85 -0.65 -2.66
C HIS A 32 -4.74 -1.98 -3.42
N VAL A 33 -5.83 -2.74 -3.43
CA VAL A 33 -5.91 -4.02 -4.13
C VAL A 33 -6.77 -3.82 -5.38
N ARG A 34 -6.24 -4.23 -6.52
CA ARG A 34 -6.98 -4.32 -7.79
C ARG A 34 -7.13 -5.78 -8.17
N TYR A 35 -8.37 -6.20 -8.32
CA TYR A 35 -8.72 -7.54 -8.74
C TYR A 35 -8.83 -7.63 -10.27
N PRO A 36 -8.68 -8.83 -10.85
CA PRO A 36 -8.82 -9.05 -12.29
C PRO A 36 -10.18 -8.67 -12.89
N ASP A 37 -11.24 -8.71 -12.08
CA ASP A 37 -12.60 -8.31 -12.46
C ASP A 37 -12.81 -6.79 -12.43
N GLN A 38 -11.71 -6.02 -12.30
CA GLN A 38 -11.68 -4.57 -12.21
C GLN A 38 -12.27 -3.98 -10.91
N THR A 39 -12.71 -4.83 -9.98
CA THR A 39 -13.07 -4.36 -8.64
C THR A 39 -11.82 -3.94 -7.87
N ASN A 40 -11.98 -3.01 -6.94
CA ASN A 40 -10.87 -2.51 -6.14
C ASN A 40 -11.27 -2.39 -4.67
N GLU A 41 -10.30 -2.62 -3.80
CA GLU A 41 -10.42 -2.45 -2.37
C GLU A 41 -9.31 -1.53 -1.87
N SER A 42 -9.57 -0.78 -0.80
CA SER A 42 -8.54 0.03 -0.16
C SER A 42 -8.66 0.00 1.34
N ILE A 43 -7.55 -0.35 1.98
CA ILE A 43 -7.43 -0.45 3.43
C ILE A 43 -6.49 0.65 3.88
N ARG A 44 -6.85 1.36 4.95
CA ARG A 44 -6.06 2.43 5.54
C ARG A 44 -6.04 2.25 7.05
N THR A 45 -4.87 2.40 7.64
CA THR A 45 -4.73 2.31 9.09
C THR A 45 -3.81 3.40 9.62
N PRO A 46 -4.15 4.03 10.76
CA PRO A 46 -3.22 4.87 11.50
C PRO A 46 -2.24 3.97 12.23
N THR A 47 -0.95 4.21 12.03
CA THR A 47 0.06 3.23 12.44
C THR A 47 0.95 3.76 13.56
N GLY A 48 0.81 5.01 14.00
CA GLY A 48 1.49 5.48 15.21
C GLY A 48 1.79 6.97 15.23
N LYS A 49 2.07 7.51 16.43
CA LYS A 49 2.28 8.96 16.64
C LYS A 49 3.72 9.41 16.37
N PHE A 50 4.72 8.61 16.75
CA PHE A 50 6.15 8.90 16.54
C PHE A 50 6.82 7.69 15.92
N CYS A 51 7.16 7.76 14.64
CA CYS A 51 7.62 6.61 13.87
C CYS A 51 8.15 7.07 12.49
N SER A 52 9.09 6.31 11.92
CA SER A 52 9.61 6.60 10.58
C SER A 52 8.61 6.23 9.48
N ASN A 53 8.77 6.85 8.29
CA ASN A 53 8.05 6.41 7.09
C ASN A 53 8.40 4.96 6.72
N TYR A 54 9.66 4.54 6.90
CA TYR A 54 10.06 3.15 6.67
C TYR A 54 9.20 2.15 7.44
N LEU A 55 8.97 2.39 8.73
CA LEU A 55 8.11 1.51 9.51
C LEU A 55 6.65 1.57 9.02
N ALA A 56 6.21 2.66 8.41
CA ALA A 56 4.86 2.80 7.84
C ALA A 56 4.68 1.86 6.65
N GLU A 57 5.70 1.80 5.79
CA GLU A 57 5.75 0.88 4.64
C GLU A 57 5.72 -0.57 5.11
N VAL A 58 6.54 -0.90 6.12
CA VAL A 58 6.53 -2.25 6.72
C VAL A 58 5.14 -2.60 7.28
N GLN A 59 4.43 -1.63 7.85
CA GLN A 59 3.07 -1.86 8.35
C GLN A 59 2.04 -2.04 7.23
N ALA A 60 2.27 -1.48 6.04
CA ALA A 60 1.41 -1.73 4.88
C ALA A 60 1.58 -3.15 4.32
N LEU A 61 2.68 -3.83 4.65
CA LEU A 61 3.01 -5.19 4.21
C LEU A 61 2.70 -6.30 5.23
N ASN A 62 2.48 -5.94 6.50
CA ASN A 62 2.17 -6.85 7.61
C ASN A 62 0.67 -7.14 7.69
#